data_AF-A0A1D9LIF4-F1
#
_entry.id   AF-A0A1D9LIF4-F1
#
_cell.length_a   1.000
_cell.length_b   1.000
_cell.length_c   1.000
_cell.angle_alpha   90.00
_cell.angle_beta   90.00
_cell.angle_gamma   90.00
#
_symmetry.space_group_name_H-M   'P 1'
#
loop_
_entity.id
_entity.type
_entity.pdbx_description
1 polymer ?
#
loop_
_entity_poly.entity_id
_entity_poly.type
_entity_poly.pdbx_seq_one_letter_code
_entity_poly.pdbx_strand_id
1 'polypeptide(L)'
;MTGLLLCGLSAFPLAGWGAKDDCADAVAPQRCQAHLQGLRSCLDLPEARRRACLAYYTPPLSCQRQRDAKRCEALLAAQSSCEGMLGAQRRACVDERLPPASCALRGQRPCAADDAACDAGRHRDGCSRPSLPLDE
;
A
#
# COMPACT_ATOMS: atom_id res chain seq x y z
N MET A 1 52.18 12.30 37.65
CA MET A 1 51.65 11.08 37.02
C MET A 1 50.18 11.33 36.74
N THR A 2 49.83 11.84 35.55
CA THR A 2 49.21 11.07 34.43
C THR A 2 47.94 10.33 34.87
N GLY A 3 46.72 10.60 34.40
CA GLY A 3 46.29 11.52 33.36
C GLY A 3 44.75 11.62 33.28
N LEU A 4 44.28 12.71 32.67
CA LEU A 4 42.94 12.81 32.10
C LEU A 4 42.87 11.96 30.82
N LEU A 5 41.87 11.10 30.69
CA LEU A 5 41.52 10.38 29.46
C LEU A 5 39.99 10.51 29.30
N LEU A 6 39.50 11.63 28.79
CA LEU A 6 39.15 11.88 27.38
C LEU A 6 38.22 10.82 26.76
N CYS A 7 36.95 11.23 26.62
CA CYS A 7 36.09 11.07 25.45
C CYS A 7 36.06 9.69 24.77
N GLY A 8 35.22 8.81 25.31
CA GLY A 8 34.65 7.68 24.56
C GLY A 8 33.18 7.92 24.20
N LEU A 9 32.81 9.07 23.64
CA LEU A 9 31.56 9.17 22.89
C LEU A 9 31.76 8.37 21.60
N SER A 10 31.39 7.09 21.63
CA SER A 10 31.17 6.30 20.43
C SER A 10 30.08 6.98 19.62
N ALA A 11 30.51 7.86 18.72
CA ALA A 11 29.73 8.33 17.59
C ALA A 11 29.45 7.11 16.71
N PHE A 12 28.39 6.38 17.05
CA PHE A 12 27.77 5.49 16.08
C PHE A 12 27.33 6.38 14.92
N PRO A 13 27.83 6.15 13.69
CA PRO A 13 27.22 6.81 12.55
C PRO A 13 25.76 6.37 12.55
N LEU A 14 24.88 7.33 12.82
CA LEU A 14 23.49 7.24 12.42
C LEU A 14 23.54 7.05 10.91
N ALA A 15 23.45 5.79 10.47
CA ALA A 15 23.28 5.45 9.08
C ALA A 15 22.06 6.23 8.60
N GLY A 16 22.32 7.29 7.84
CA GLY A 16 21.27 8.07 7.22
C GLY A 16 20.44 7.10 6.40
N TRP A 17 19.15 7.02 6.71
CA TRP A 17 18.17 6.30 5.90
C TRP A 17 18.03 7.02 4.56
N GLY A 18 18.97 6.74 3.66
CA GLY A 18 18.95 7.11 2.25
C GLY A 18 17.93 6.27 1.50
N ALA A 19 16.64 6.43 1.85
CA ALA A 19 15.50 5.69 1.30
C ALA A 19 15.18 6.01 -0.19
N LYS A 20 16.18 6.39 -0.97
CA LYS A 20 16.12 6.57 -2.42
C LYS A 20 17.02 5.60 -3.21
N ASP A 21 18.06 5.02 -2.60
CA ASP A 21 19.02 4.16 -3.33
C ASP A 21 18.85 2.64 -3.08
N ASP A 22 18.08 2.22 -2.07
CA ASP A 22 18.05 0.80 -1.65
C ASP A 22 17.37 -0.18 -2.63
N CYS A 23 16.57 0.29 -3.58
CA CYS A 23 15.84 -0.62 -4.47
C CYS A 23 16.58 -1.03 -5.74
N ALA A 24 17.68 -0.35 -6.11
CA ALA A 24 18.43 -0.66 -7.34
C ALA A 24 19.08 -2.04 -7.27
N ASP A 25 19.60 -2.41 -6.10
CA ASP A 25 20.29 -3.69 -5.86
C ASP A 25 19.36 -4.82 -5.39
N ALA A 26 18.06 -4.53 -5.24
CA ALA A 26 17.09 -5.53 -4.84
C ALA A 26 16.89 -6.58 -5.94
N VAL A 27 16.68 -7.84 -5.56
CA VAL A 27 16.33 -8.94 -6.49
C VAL A 27 15.12 -8.62 -7.37
N ALA A 28 14.20 -7.79 -6.85
CA ALA A 28 13.06 -7.30 -7.60
C ALA A 28 12.88 -5.78 -7.38
N PRO A 29 13.59 -4.93 -8.12
CA PRO A 29 13.60 -3.48 -7.91
C PRO A 29 12.21 -2.85 -7.97
N GLN A 30 11.40 -3.28 -8.94
CA GLN A 30 10.02 -2.79 -9.10
C GLN A 30 9.12 -3.13 -7.91
N ARG A 31 9.29 -4.32 -7.31
CA ARG A 31 8.54 -4.72 -6.10
C ARG A 31 8.99 -3.91 -4.90
N CYS A 32 10.29 -3.70 -4.75
CA CYS A 32 10.86 -2.85 -3.72
C CYS A 32 10.29 -1.43 -3.82
N GLN A 33 10.31 -0.82 -5.01
CA GLN A 33 9.78 0.52 -5.24
C GLN A 33 8.29 0.62 -4.87
N ALA A 34 7.46 -0.33 -5.32
CA ALA A 34 6.05 -0.36 -4.95
C ALA A 34 5.86 -0.48 -3.42
N HIS A 35 6.64 -1.33 -2.77
CA HIS A 35 6.58 -1.51 -1.32
C HIS A 35 6.99 -0.23 -0.56
N LEU A 36 8.04 0.46 -1.00
CA LEU A 36 8.43 1.76 -0.43
C LEU A 36 7.32 2.80 -0.59
N GLN A 37 6.59 2.80 -1.71
CA GLN A 37 5.42 3.66 -1.88
C GLN A 37 4.33 3.33 -0.85
N GLY A 38 4.07 2.05 -0.57
CA GLY A 38 3.16 1.67 0.53
C GLY A 38 3.68 2.13 1.89
N LEU A 39 4.96 1.86 2.19
CA LEU A 39 5.60 2.21 3.46
C LEU A 39 5.55 3.71 3.76
N ARG A 40 5.76 4.56 2.76
CA ARG A 40 5.63 6.03 2.88
C ARG A 40 4.27 6.45 3.40
N SER A 41 3.22 5.71 3.06
CA SER A 41 1.86 5.95 3.56
C SER A 41 1.59 5.30 4.92
N CYS A 42 2.39 4.35 5.40
CA CYS A 42 2.06 3.50 6.56
C CYS A 42 3.07 3.57 7.73
N LEU A 43 4.14 4.35 7.60
CA LEU A 43 5.25 4.42 8.53
C LEU A 43 4.91 4.94 9.94
N ASP A 44 3.83 5.72 10.08
CA ASP A 44 3.30 6.24 11.34
C ASP A 44 2.44 5.21 12.11
N LEU A 45 2.13 4.05 11.51
CA LEU A 45 1.26 3.05 12.13
C LEU A 45 2.04 2.00 12.90
N PRO A 46 1.51 1.50 14.05
CA PRO A 46 2.08 0.34 14.72
C PRO A 46 1.96 -0.91 13.85
N GLU A 47 2.84 -1.89 14.07
CA GLU A 47 2.95 -3.11 13.26
C GLU A 47 1.60 -3.82 13.04
N ALA A 48 0.79 -3.91 14.10
CA ALA A 48 -0.55 -4.52 14.06
C ALA A 48 -1.49 -3.90 13.00
N ARG A 49 -1.34 -2.61 12.69
CA ARG A 49 -2.13 -1.91 11.65
C ARG A 49 -1.37 -1.68 10.36
N ARG A 50 -0.03 -1.72 10.41
CA ARG A 50 0.85 -1.46 9.26
C ARG A 50 0.62 -2.45 8.13
N ARG A 51 0.42 -3.74 8.44
CA ARG A 51 0.19 -4.77 7.42
C ARG A 51 -1.06 -4.51 6.58
N ALA A 52 -2.17 -4.16 7.21
CA ALA A 52 -3.42 -3.83 6.52
C ALA A 52 -3.28 -2.54 5.69
N CYS A 53 -2.60 -1.54 6.24
CA CYS A 53 -2.29 -0.30 5.51
C CYS A 53 -1.45 -0.59 4.25
N LEU A 54 -0.41 -1.42 4.37
CA LEU A 54 0.43 -1.78 3.23
C LEU A 54 -0.35 -2.53 2.16
N ALA A 55 -1.27 -3.42 2.53
CA ALA A 55 -2.13 -4.10 1.56
C ALA A 55 -2.99 -3.11 0.75
N TYR A 56 -3.42 -2.01 1.36
CA TYR A 56 -4.26 -1.01 0.70
C TYR A 56 -3.47 0.01 -0.14
N TYR A 57 -2.36 0.54 0.38
CA TYR A 57 -1.61 1.62 -0.28
C TYR A 57 -0.43 1.14 -1.14
N THR A 58 -0.06 -0.14 -1.10
CA THR A 58 0.99 -0.66 -1.99
C THR A 58 0.39 -0.94 -3.37
N PRO A 59 0.78 -0.21 -4.43
CA PRO A 59 0.25 -0.49 -5.75
C PRO A 59 0.75 -1.86 -6.25
N PRO A 60 -0.09 -2.65 -6.93
CA PRO A 60 0.36 -3.87 -7.57
C PRO A 60 1.24 -3.53 -8.78
N LEU A 61 2.11 -4.46 -9.19
CA LEU A 61 3.01 -4.28 -10.32
C LEU A 61 2.30 -4.09 -11.67
N SER A 62 1.03 -4.49 -11.76
CA SER A 62 0.27 -4.44 -13.01
C SER A 62 -1.21 -4.23 -12.71
N CYS A 63 -1.72 -3.05 -13.04
CA CYS A 63 -3.13 -2.69 -12.89
C CYS A 63 -4.05 -3.43 -13.85
N GLN A 64 -3.55 -3.85 -15.02
CA GLN A 64 -4.32 -4.59 -16.02
C GLN A 64 -4.84 -5.94 -15.52
N ARG A 65 -4.20 -6.52 -14.50
CA ARG A 65 -4.61 -7.78 -13.86
C ARG A 65 -5.51 -7.58 -12.65
N GLN A 66 -5.84 -6.34 -12.32
CA GLN A 66 -6.71 -6.01 -11.19
C GLN A 66 -8.17 -5.93 -11.65
N ARG A 67 -9.07 -6.41 -10.79
CA ARG A 67 -10.52 -6.28 -11.02
C ARG A 67 -10.95 -4.82 -11.13
N ASP A 68 -10.27 -3.92 -10.41
CA ASP A 68 -10.47 -2.48 -10.49
C ASP A 68 -9.22 -1.78 -11.05
N ALA A 69 -8.98 -1.96 -12.34
CA ALA A 69 -7.84 -1.36 -13.04
C ALA A 69 -7.85 0.17 -12.91
N LYS A 70 -9.03 0.82 -12.99
CA LYS A 70 -9.18 2.26 -12.86
C LYS A 70 -8.74 2.77 -11.50
N ARG A 71 -9.15 2.11 -10.41
CA ARG A 71 -8.71 2.48 -9.05
C ARG A 71 -7.22 2.20 -8.84
N CYS A 72 -6.69 1.12 -9.41
CA CYS A 72 -5.26 0.84 -9.37
C CYS A 72 -4.43 1.92 -10.08
N GLU A 73 -4.85 2.34 -11.28
CA GLU A 73 -4.18 3.41 -12.02
C GLU A 73 -4.26 4.74 -11.26
N ALA A 74 -5.42 5.04 -10.66
CA ALA A 74 -5.59 6.20 -9.80
C ALA A 74 -4.70 6.13 -8.55
N LEU A 75 -4.53 4.95 -7.94
CA LEU A 75 -3.60 4.77 -6.82
C LEU A 75 -2.16 5.09 -7.25
N LEU A 76 -1.70 4.57 -8.40
CA LEU A 76 -0.37 4.89 -8.93
C LEU A 76 -0.19 6.40 -9.14
N ALA A 77 -1.15 7.05 -9.78
CA ALA A 77 -1.12 8.51 -10.01
C ALA A 77 -1.18 9.31 -8.71
N ALA A 78 -1.98 8.87 -7.74
CA ALA A 78 -2.07 9.52 -6.43
C ALA A 78 -0.77 9.39 -5.65
N GLN A 79 -0.10 8.23 -5.71
CA GLN A 79 1.18 8.01 -5.02
C GLN A 79 2.28 8.93 -5.54
N SER A 80 2.34 9.19 -6.85
CA SER A 80 3.29 10.17 -7.42
C SER A 80 2.89 11.62 -7.07
N SER A 81 1.60 11.94 -7.10
CA SER A 81 1.09 13.28 -6.78
C SER A 81 1.29 13.65 -5.31
N CYS A 82 1.35 12.65 -4.43
CA CYS A 82 1.53 12.79 -2.99
C CYS A 82 2.97 12.51 -2.53
N GLU A 83 3.94 12.66 -3.42
CA GLU A 83 5.36 12.65 -3.05
C GLU A 83 5.69 13.78 -2.07
N GLY A 84 6.71 13.56 -1.22
CA GLY A 84 7.12 14.51 -0.17
C GLY A 84 6.27 14.46 1.10
N MET A 85 5.04 13.94 1.05
CA MET A 85 4.24 13.66 2.25
C MET A 85 4.58 12.29 2.82
N LEU A 86 4.28 12.08 4.10
CA LEU A 86 4.47 10.79 4.79
C LEU A 86 3.31 10.49 5.75
N GLY A 87 3.13 9.20 6.05
CA GLY A 87 2.18 8.70 7.04
C GLY A 87 0.73 9.16 6.82
N ALA A 88 0.05 9.58 7.88
CA ALA A 88 -1.34 10.01 7.86
C ALA A 88 -1.63 11.13 6.83
N GLN A 89 -0.75 12.11 6.72
CA GLN A 89 -0.91 13.21 5.75
C GLN A 89 -0.89 12.65 4.32
N ARG A 90 0.01 11.71 4.05
CA ARG A 90 0.09 11.09 2.73
C ARG A 90 -1.14 10.24 2.42
N ARG A 91 -1.64 9.47 3.39
CA ARG A 91 -2.89 8.70 3.23
C ARG A 91 -4.05 9.60 2.85
N ALA A 92 -4.25 10.69 3.59
CA ALA A 92 -5.29 11.67 3.27
C ALA A 92 -5.14 12.22 1.84
N CYS A 93 -3.93 12.60 1.43
CA CYS A 93 -3.68 13.05 0.05
C CYS A 93 -4.04 11.99 -1.01
N VAL A 94 -3.68 10.74 -0.75
CA VAL A 94 -3.95 9.63 -1.67
C VAL A 94 -5.44 9.32 -1.75
N ASP A 95 -6.12 9.24 -0.60
CA ASP A 95 -7.54 8.88 -0.54
C ASP A 95 -8.43 9.91 -1.24
N GLU A 96 -8.13 11.21 -1.12
CA GLU A 96 -8.83 12.29 -1.84
C GLU A 96 -8.74 12.18 -3.37
N ARG A 97 -7.76 11.42 -3.89
CA ARG A 97 -7.52 11.22 -5.33
C ARG A 97 -8.01 9.88 -5.84
N LEU A 98 -8.44 8.98 -4.95
CA LEU A 98 -8.93 7.67 -5.35
C LEU A 98 -10.39 7.72 -5.78
N PRO A 99 -10.76 7.11 -6.91
CA PRO A 99 -12.15 6.91 -7.23
C PRO A 99 -12.79 5.95 -6.22
N PRO A 100 -14.12 6.02 -6.05
CA PRO A 100 -14.83 5.03 -5.25
C PRO A 100 -14.56 3.64 -5.82
N ALA A 101 -14.40 2.65 -4.94
CA ALA A 101 -14.20 1.27 -5.36
C ALA A 101 -15.35 0.84 -6.29
N SER A 102 -15.02 0.26 -7.44
CA SER A 102 -16.00 -0.17 -8.46
C SER A 102 -17.03 -1.19 -7.96
N CYS A 103 -16.78 -1.87 -6.84
CA CYS A 103 -17.78 -2.68 -6.15
C CYS A 103 -18.96 -1.87 -5.61
N ALA A 104 -18.76 -0.59 -5.27
CA ALA A 104 -19.84 0.30 -4.84
C ALA A 104 -20.80 0.68 -5.99
N LEU A 105 -20.39 0.51 -7.25
CA LEU A 105 -21.21 0.79 -8.43
C LEU A 105 -22.11 -0.38 -8.84
N ARG A 106 -21.83 -1.61 -8.39
CA ARG A 106 -22.72 -2.76 -8.56
C ARG A 106 -23.57 -2.93 -7.30
N GLY A 107 -24.64 -2.13 -7.22
CA GLY A 107 -25.78 -2.28 -6.33
C GLY A 107 -25.56 -3.10 -5.05
N GLN A 108 -25.36 -2.39 -3.93
CA GLN A 108 -25.63 -2.85 -2.57
C GLN A 108 -24.86 -4.08 -2.08
N ARG A 109 -23.55 -3.93 -1.88
CA ARG A 109 -22.88 -4.37 -0.64
C ARG A 109 -21.53 -3.65 -0.51
N PRO A 110 -21.23 -3.00 0.63
CA PRO A 110 -19.88 -2.51 0.87
C PRO A 110 -18.95 -3.72 0.91
N CYS A 111 -17.83 -3.65 0.19
CA CYS A 111 -16.75 -4.62 0.35
C CYS A 111 -16.31 -4.57 1.80
N ALA A 112 -16.57 -5.63 2.55
CA ALA A 112 -16.04 -5.74 3.89
C ALA A 112 -14.52 -5.97 3.77
N ALA A 113 -13.77 -5.40 4.72
CA ALA A 113 -12.32 -5.55 4.79
C ALA A 113 -11.85 -7.03 4.94
N ASP A 114 -12.80 -7.94 5.16
CA ASP A 114 -12.59 -9.37 5.32
C ASP A 114 -12.60 -10.15 3.99
N ASP A 115 -12.92 -9.50 2.86
CA ASP A 115 -12.94 -10.11 1.52
C ASP A 115 -11.53 -10.31 0.93
N ALA A 116 -10.53 -10.64 1.77
CA ALA A 116 -9.20 -11.09 1.32
C ALA A 116 -9.26 -12.34 0.42
N ALA A 117 -10.41 -13.03 0.38
CA ALA A 117 -10.70 -14.12 -0.54
C ALA A 117 -10.91 -13.67 -2.01
N CYS A 118 -11.25 -12.39 -2.24
CA CYS A 118 -11.59 -11.87 -3.57
C CYS A 118 -10.40 -11.24 -4.33
N ASP A 119 -9.29 -10.94 -3.63
CA ASP A 119 -8.05 -10.41 -4.23
C ASP A 119 -7.11 -11.50 -4.77
N ALA A 120 -7.34 -12.76 -4.39
CA ALA A 120 -6.61 -13.89 -4.95
C ALA A 120 -7.21 -14.19 -6.32
N GLY A 121 -6.59 -13.69 -7.39
CA GLY A 121 -6.97 -13.86 -8.80
C GLY A 121 -6.95 -15.31 -9.32
N ARG A 122 -7.53 -16.26 -8.58
CA ARG A 122 -7.84 -17.60 -9.01
C ARG A 122 -9.35 -17.66 -9.19
N HIS A 123 -9.78 -17.75 -10.44
CA HIS A 123 -11.12 -18.22 -10.78
C HIS A 123 -11.45 -19.42 -9.87
N ARG A 124 -12.34 -19.21 -8.91
CA ARG A 124 -12.99 -20.29 -8.18
C ARG A 124 -14.47 -20.00 -8.27
N ASP A 125 -15.14 -20.90 -8.98
CA ASP A 125 -16.58 -21.01 -9.09
C ASP A 125 -17.21 -20.79 -7.71
N GLY A 126 -17.94 -19.70 -7.55
CA GLY A 126 -18.42 -19.27 -6.23
C GLY A 126 -19.30 -18.04 -6.22
N CYS A 127 -19.33 -17.24 -7.29
CA CYS A 127 -20.41 -16.28 -7.50
C CYS A 127 -21.61 -16.99 -8.13
N SER A 128 -22.32 -17.81 -7.34
CA SER A 128 -23.66 -18.25 -7.73
C SER A 128 -24.57 -17.03 -7.78
N ARG A 129 -24.97 -16.65 -8.99
CA ARG A 129 -26.00 -15.63 -9.23
C ARG A 129 -27.30 -16.14 -8.58
N PRO A 130 -27.95 -15.40 -7.66
CA PRO A 130 -29.26 -15.80 -7.18
C PRO A 130 -30.23 -15.75 -8.36
N SER A 131 -30.90 -16.87 -8.64
CA SER A 131 -31.99 -16.94 -9.60
C SER A 131 -33.12 -16.05 -9.11
N LEU A 132 -33.45 -14.99 -9.85
CA LEU A 132 -34.64 -14.19 -9.60
C LEU A 132 -35.88 -15.07 -9.88
N PRO A 133 -36.90 -15.07 -9.00
CA PRO A 133 -38.22 -15.61 -9.35
C PRO A 133 -38.79 -14.78 -10.49
N LEU A 134 -39.24 -15.45 -11.56
CA LEU A 134 -40.15 -14.85 -12.53
C LEU A 134 -41.54 -14.88 -11.88
N ASP A 135 -42.13 -13.71 -11.69
CA ASP A 135 -43.53 -13.55 -11.32
C ASP A 135 -44.45 -14.15 -12.41
N GLU A 136 -45.37 -15.03 -12.01
CA GLU A 136 -46.71 -15.23 -12.61
C GLU A 136 -47.76 -15.28 -11.49
#